data_AF-A0A919EY35-F1
#
_entry.id   AF-A0A919EY35-F1
#
_cell.length_a   1.000
_cell.length_b   1.000
_cell.length_c   1.000
_cell.angle_alpha   90.00
_cell.angle_beta   90.00
_cell.angle_gamma   90.00
#
_symmetry.space_group_name_H-M   'P 1'
#
loop_
_entity.id
_entity.type
_entity.pdbx_description
1 polymer ?
#
loop_
_entity_poly.entity_id
_entity_poly.type
_entity_poly.pdbx_seq_one_letter_code
_entity_poly.pdbx_strand_id
1 'polypeptide(L)'
;MGPVLAGVLQLLALTGALALLHAPVGTYMARVYSSDRHLRIEKWIYRGIGADPDTQMRWPAYLRGVLAFSVVGVLFLYLLERIQGVLPGSLGFSSVDPAQSFDTAVSFVTNTNWQSYYGEQTMGHVVQTAGLAVQNFVSAAVGMAVAVALVRGFARSRTGELGNFWCDLVRGTLRILVPAAAVAAVVLVACGAIQNFSGIHEVGQFMGGTQQWNGGAVASQEGACNRARPGVRTSLLAPLALARMTA
;
A
#
# COMPACT_ATOMS: atom_id res chain seq x y z
N MET A 1 -16.14 32.33 8.44
CA MET A 1 -14.95 32.40 7.55
C MET A 1 -15.43 32.21 6.12
N GLY A 2 -15.00 33.03 5.16
CA GLY A 2 -15.41 32.85 3.76
C GLY A 2 -14.80 31.59 3.13
N PRO A 3 -15.48 30.93 2.17
CA PRO A 3 -14.99 29.69 1.55
C PRO A 3 -13.62 29.86 0.88
N VAL A 4 -13.36 31.04 0.29
CA VAL A 4 -12.06 31.38 -0.31
C VAL A 4 -10.94 31.44 0.74
N LEU A 5 -11.20 32.08 1.88
CA LEU A 5 -10.23 32.17 2.97
C LEU A 5 -9.92 30.79 3.56
N ALA A 6 -10.94 29.95 3.75
CA ALA A 6 -10.75 28.58 4.19
C ALA A 6 -9.91 27.77 3.20
N GLY A 7 -10.15 27.93 1.89
CA GLY A 7 -9.37 27.27 0.84
C GLY A 7 -7.90 27.72 0.81
N VAL A 8 -7.64 29.01 0.93
CA VAL A 8 -6.27 29.55 0.97
C VAL A 8 -5.52 29.07 2.20
N LEU A 9 -6.16 29.10 3.38
CA LEU A 9 -5.55 28.59 4.61
C LEU A 9 -5.24 27.10 4.52
N GLN A 10 -6.14 26.30 3.95
CA GLN A 10 -5.92 24.87 3.73
C GLN A 10 -4.73 24.62 2.79
N LEU A 11 -4.62 25.38 1.69
CA LEU A 11 -3.52 25.26 0.74
C LEU A 11 -2.17 25.62 1.37
N LEU A 12 -2.13 26.72 2.13
CA LEU A 12 -0.94 27.16 2.85
C LEU A 12 -0.53 26.16 3.93
N ALA A 13 -1.50 25.65 4.70
CA ALA A 13 -1.24 24.63 5.71
C ALA A 13 -0.67 23.34 5.09
N LEU A 14 -1.26 22.87 3.98
CA LEU A 14 -0.78 21.67 3.27
C LEU A 14 0.63 21.88 2.69
N THR A 15 0.86 23.01 2.01
CA THR A 15 2.15 23.31 1.40
C THR A 15 3.23 23.49 2.46
N GLY A 16 2.92 24.20 3.55
CA GLY A 16 3.82 24.36 4.69
C GLY A 16 4.14 23.03 5.37
N ALA A 17 3.15 22.16 5.56
CA ALA A 17 3.38 20.82 6.11
C ALA A 17 4.30 19.99 5.20
N LEU A 18 4.05 19.96 3.89
CA LEU A 18 4.93 19.28 2.92
C LEU A 18 6.35 19.85 2.92
N ALA A 19 6.48 21.18 2.97
CA ALA A 19 7.76 21.88 3.06
C ALA A 19 8.54 21.51 4.34
N LEU A 20 7.85 21.34 5.47
CA LEU A 20 8.49 20.92 6.72
C LEU A 20 8.89 19.44 6.73
N LEU A 21 8.09 18.58 6.11
CA LEU A 21 8.29 17.13 6.13
C LEU A 21 9.29 16.63 5.07
N HIS A 22 9.45 17.30 3.92
CA HIS A 22 10.29 16.75 2.85
C HIS A 22 11.76 16.60 3.25
N ALA A 23 12.31 17.55 4.01
CA ALA A 23 13.72 17.55 4.40
C ALA A 23 14.06 16.41 5.39
N PRO A 24 13.35 16.23 6.53
CA PRO A 24 13.64 15.13 7.44
C PRO A 24 13.36 13.77 6.81
N VAL A 25 12.26 13.63 6.06
CA VAL A 25 11.90 12.37 5.38
C VAL A 25 12.92 12.04 4.29
N GLY A 26 13.25 12.99 3.43
CA GLY A 26 14.23 12.79 2.35
C GLY A 26 15.61 12.43 2.90
N THR A 27 16.05 13.10 3.98
CA THR A 27 17.32 12.78 4.63
C THR A 27 17.32 11.38 5.25
N TYR A 28 16.20 10.97 5.86
CA TYR A 28 16.04 9.62 6.38
C TYR A 28 16.09 8.56 5.26
N MET A 29 15.34 8.77 4.17
CA MET A 29 15.34 7.87 3.01
C MET A 29 16.75 7.74 2.42
N ALA A 30 17.47 8.85 2.26
CA ALA A 30 18.85 8.84 1.77
C ALA A 30 19.74 7.96 2.65
N ARG A 31 19.67 8.09 3.99
CA ARG A 31 20.42 7.25 4.94
C ARG A 31 20.04 5.77 4.85
N VAL A 32 18.76 5.46 4.66
CA VAL A 32 18.28 4.07 4.53
C VAL A 32 18.88 3.42 3.29
N TYR A 33 18.86 4.11 2.15
CA TYR A 33 19.36 3.59 0.89
C TYR A 33 20.88 3.64 0.73
N SER A 34 21.60 4.42 1.54
CA SER A 34 23.07 4.46 1.57
C SER A 34 23.71 3.61 2.67
N SER A 35 22.91 3.03 3.58
CA SER A 35 23.43 2.26 4.71
C SER A 35 24.12 0.96 4.26
N ASP A 36 25.30 0.65 4.80
CA ASP A 36 25.96 -0.65 4.54
C ASP A 36 25.48 -1.77 5.49
N ARG A 37 24.70 -1.43 6.51
CA ARG A 37 24.27 -2.39 7.53
C ARG A 37 22.99 -3.10 7.12
N HIS A 38 23.00 -4.42 7.11
CA HIS A 38 21.81 -5.27 6.92
C HIS A 38 21.25 -5.77 8.26
N LEU A 39 19.95 -5.60 8.48
CA LEU A 39 19.26 -6.11 9.69
C LEU A 39 19.12 -7.63 9.63
N ARG A 40 18.97 -8.29 10.79
CA ARG A 40 18.79 -9.76 10.85
C ARG A 40 17.58 -10.22 10.03
N ILE A 41 16.47 -9.49 10.13
CA ILE A 41 15.23 -9.78 9.40
C ILE A 41 15.46 -9.66 7.89
N GLU A 42 16.20 -8.65 7.44
CA GLU A 42 16.53 -8.47 6.02
C GLU A 42 17.36 -9.63 5.48
N LYS A 43 18.35 -10.09 6.25
CA LYS A 43 19.18 -11.25 5.86
C LYS A 43 18.35 -12.51 5.65
N TRP A 44 17.32 -12.74 6.46
CA TRP A 44 16.40 -13.87 6.26
C TRP A 44 15.62 -13.74 4.96
N ILE A 45 15.14 -12.53 4.64
CA ILE A 45 14.42 -12.27 3.39
C ILE A 45 15.35 -12.43 2.19
N TYR A 46 16.57 -11.90 2.24
CA TYR A 46 17.56 -12.07 1.18
C TYR A 46 17.87 -13.55 0.91
N ARG A 47 18.01 -14.35 1.97
CA ARG A 47 18.18 -15.81 1.87
C ARG A 47 16.96 -16.50 1.26
N GLY A 48 15.74 -16.08 1.61
CA GLY A 48 14.51 -16.62 1.04
C GLY A 48 14.34 -16.29 -0.44
N ILE A 49 14.76 -15.10 -0.86
CA ILE A 49 14.77 -14.68 -2.28
C ILE A 49 15.93 -15.34 -3.05
N GLY A 50 16.97 -15.80 -2.35
CA GLY A 50 18.22 -16.26 -2.96
C GLY A 50 19.06 -15.11 -3.52
N ALA A 51 18.84 -13.88 -3.03
CA ALA A 51 19.57 -12.70 -3.45
C ALA A 51 20.77 -12.45 -2.52
N ASP A 52 21.94 -12.19 -3.11
CA ASP A 52 23.06 -11.62 -2.38
C ASP A 52 22.90 -10.09 -2.31
N PRO A 53 22.73 -9.50 -1.10
CA PRO A 53 22.51 -8.06 -0.95
C PRO A 53 23.76 -7.21 -1.23
N ASP A 54 24.96 -7.80 -1.24
CA ASP A 54 26.22 -7.08 -1.44
C ASP A 54 26.64 -7.04 -2.92
N THR A 55 26.03 -7.88 -3.76
CA THR A 55 26.25 -7.88 -5.21
C THR A 55 25.66 -6.63 -5.87
N GLN A 56 26.49 -5.85 -6.57
CA GLN A 56 26.05 -4.71 -7.37
C GLN A 56 25.45 -5.17 -8.72
N MET A 57 24.39 -4.50 -9.16
CA MET A 57 23.71 -4.77 -10.43
C MET A 57 23.91 -3.61 -11.42
N ARG A 58 24.19 -3.97 -12.68
CA ARG A 58 24.11 -3.03 -13.81
C ARG A 58 22.64 -2.77 -14.16
N TRP A 59 22.38 -1.69 -14.90
CA TRP A 59 21.03 -1.28 -15.29
C TRP A 59 20.15 -2.38 -15.93
N PRO A 60 20.67 -3.27 -16.80
CA PRO A 60 19.84 -4.31 -17.39
C PRO A 60 19.47 -5.40 -16.38
N ALA A 61 20.35 -5.68 -15.42
CA ALA A 61 20.07 -6.63 -14.35
C ALA A 61 19.05 -6.05 -13.36
N TYR A 62 19.19 -4.75 -13.03
CA TYR A 62 18.24 -4.04 -12.18
C TYR A 62 16.83 -4.01 -12.80
N LEU A 63 16.73 -3.62 -14.08
CA LEU A 63 15.45 -3.58 -14.81
C LEU A 63 14.82 -4.98 -14.92
N ARG A 64 15.60 -6.03 -15.20
CA ARG A 64 15.10 -7.40 -15.19
C ARG A 64 14.57 -7.81 -13.82
N GLY A 65 15.23 -7.40 -12.74
CA GLY A 65 14.76 -7.61 -11.37
C GLY A 65 13.38 -6.97 -11.15
N VAL A 66 13.23 -5.69 -11.52
CA VAL A 66 11.95 -4.97 -11.45
C VAL A 66 10.85 -5.69 -12.24
N LEU A 67 11.12 -6.02 -13.52
CA LEU A 67 10.13 -6.65 -14.39
C LEU A 67 9.75 -8.06 -13.92
N ALA A 68 10.73 -8.88 -13.55
CA ALA A 68 10.48 -10.22 -13.05
C ALA A 68 9.65 -10.17 -11.76
N PHE A 69 9.97 -9.25 -10.86
CA PHE A 69 9.22 -9.04 -9.64
C PHE A 69 7.76 -8.62 -9.92
N SER A 70 7.55 -7.67 -10.82
CA SER A 70 6.20 -7.23 -11.21
C SER A 70 5.39 -8.36 -11.86
N VAL A 71 5.98 -9.14 -12.77
CA VAL A 71 5.29 -10.28 -13.40
C VAL A 71 4.87 -11.32 -12.35
N VAL A 72 5.78 -11.68 -11.43
CA VAL A 72 5.46 -12.59 -10.33
C VAL A 72 4.36 -12.01 -9.44
N GLY A 73 4.40 -10.71 -9.16
CA GLY A 73 3.35 -10.01 -8.40
C GLY A 73 1.97 -10.08 -9.06
N VAL A 74 1.91 -9.87 -10.39
CA VAL A 74 0.65 -9.95 -11.15
C VAL A 74 0.12 -11.38 -11.13
N LEU A 75 0.97 -12.37 -11.42
CA LEU A 75 0.58 -13.78 -11.42
C LEU A 75 0.11 -14.23 -10.04
N PHE A 76 0.81 -13.81 -8.98
CA PHE A 76 0.43 -14.11 -7.61
C PHE A 76 -0.95 -13.55 -7.26
N LEU A 77 -1.18 -12.26 -7.52
CA LEU A 77 -2.44 -11.61 -7.17
C LEU A 77 -3.60 -12.14 -8.02
N TYR A 78 -3.37 -12.31 -9.32
CA TYR A 78 -4.32 -12.93 -10.24
C TYR A 78 -4.73 -14.32 -9.76
N LEU A 79 -3.75 -15.18 -9.46
CA LEU A 79 -4.04 -16.54 -9.00
C LEU A 79 -4.82 -16.50 -7.68
N LEU A 80 -4.39 -15.68 -6.72
CA LEU A 80 -5.04 -15.53 -5.41
C LEU A 80 -6.53 -15.16 -5.54
N GLU A 81 -6.87 -14.22 -6.43
CA GLU A 81 -8.26 -13.83 -6.69
C GLU A 81 -9.06 -14.94 -7.40
N ARG A 82 -8.41 -15.71 -8.29
CA ARG A 82 -9.03 -16.85 -8.99
C ARG A 82 -9.28 -18.04 -8.08
N ILE A 83 -8.44 -18.26 -7.08
CA ILE A 83 -8.62 -19.34 -6.09
C ILE A 83 -9.36 -18.87 -4.84
N GLN A 84 -9.81 -17.61 -4.77
CA GLN A 84 -10.51 -17.04 -3.61
C GLN A 84 -11.62 -17.94 -3.09
N GLY A 85 -12.41 -18.55 -3.98
CA GLY A 85 -13.52 -19.42 -3.58
C GLY A 85 -13.13 -20.66 -2.77
N VAL A 86 -11.86 -21.06 -2.79
CA VAL A 86 -11.33 -22.26 -2.12
C VAL A 86 -10.43 -21.91 -0.93
N LEU A 87 -10.10 -20.62 -0.74
CA LEU A 87 -9.20 -20.18 0.33
C LEU A 87 -9.88 -20.23 1.71
N PRO A 88 -9.19 -20.70 2.76
CA PRO A 88 -9.69 -20.64 4.12
C PRO A 88 -9.89 -19.17 4.54
N GLY A 89 -11.12 -18.77 4.82
CA GLY A 89 -11.49 -17.37 5.07
C GLY A 89 -12.13 -16.64 3.88
N SER A 90 -12.59 -17.38 2.86
CA SER A 90 -13.38 -16.81 1.76
C SER A 90 -14.74 -16.28 2.20
N LEU A 91 -15.23 -16.61 3.40
CA LEU A 91 -16.55 -16.21 3.92
C LEU A 91 -17.73 -16.54 2.97
N GLY A 92 -17.53 -17.47 2.02
CA GLY A 92 -18.53 -17.82 1.01
C GLY A 92 -18.45 -17.01 -0.30
N PHE A 93 -17.45 -16.14 -0.48
CA PHE A 93 -17.24 -15.42 -1.74
C PHE A 93 -16.79 -16.38 -2.85
N SER A 94 -17.38 -16.21 -4.04
CA SER A 94 -16.98 -16.92 -5.25
C SER A 94 -15.65 -16.41 -5.81
N SER A 95 -15.05 -17.17 -6.72
CA SER A 95 -13.87 -16.74 -7.46
C SER A 95 -14.20 -15.52 -8.32
N VAL A 96 -13.32 -14.51 -8.30
CA VAL A 96 -13.47 -13.27 -9.07
C VAL A 96 -13.35 -13.56 -10.56
N ASP A 97 -14.16 -12.89 -11.40
CA ASP A 97 -14.14 -13.03 -12.87
C ASP A 97 -12.70 -12.90 -13.44
N PRO A 98 -12.33 -13.66 -14.49
CA PRO A 98 -10.98 -13.60 -15.07
C PRO A 98 -10.55 -12.21 -15.56
N ALA A 99 -11.45 -11.43 -16.17
CA ALA A 99 -11.12 -10.09 -16.65
C ALA A 99 -10.91 -9.14 -15.46
N GLN A 100 -11.83 -9.18 -14.51
CA GLN A 100 -11.76 -8.37 -13.29
C GLN A 100 -10.50 -8.66 -12.47
N SER A 101 -10.12 -9.94 -12.36
CA SER A 101 -8.93 -10.35 -11.60
C SER A 101 -7.62 -9.96 -12.29
N PHE A 102 -7.60 -9.97 -13.62
CA PHE A 102 -6.45 -9.46 -14.37
C PHE A 102 -6.30 -7.95 -14.20
N ASP A 103 -7.38 -7.19 -14.39
CA ASP A 103 -7.38 -5.73 -14.24
C ASP A 103 -6.95 -5.31 -12.83
N THR A 104 -7.47 -6.00 -11.81
CA THR A 104 -7.12 -5.73 -10.42
C THR A 104 -5.64 -6.07 -10.16
N ALA A 105 -5.17 -7.23 -10.61
CA ALA A 105 -3.77 -7.61 -10.42
C ALA A 105 -2.79 -6.62 -11.06
N VAL A 106 -3.03 -6.22 -12.31
CA VAL A 106 -2.19 -5.24 -13.03
C VAL A 106 -2.28 -3.88 -12.35
N SER A 107 -3.47 -3.44 -11.97
CA SER A 107 -3.73 -2.17 -11.31
C SER A 107 -2.96 -2.02 -9.99
N PHE A 108 -2.96 -3.04 -9.14
CA PHE A 108 -2.27 -3.00 -7.85
C PHE A 108 -0.75 -3.10 -8.00
N VAL A 109 -0.25 -3.95 -8.90
CA VAL A 109 1.20 -4.07 -9.15
C VAL A 109 1.78 -2.82 -9.81
N THR A 110 1.01 -2.16 -10.67
CA THR A 110 1.41 -0.87 -11.27
C THR A 110 1.20 0.32 -10.34
N ASN A 111 0.72 0.09 -9.11
CA ASN A 111 0.39 1.14 -8.12
C ASN A 111 -0.66 2.14 -8.64
N THR A 112 -1.51 1.72 -9.57
CA THR A 112 -2.65 2.50 -10.07
C THR A 112 -3.81 2.43 -9.08
N ASN A 113 -4.03 1.24 -8.51
CA ASN A 113 -5.12 0.96 -7.57
C ASN A 113 -6.51 1.38 -8.10
N TRP A 114 -6.71 1.19 -9.41
CA TRP A 114 -8.02 1.17 -10.04
C TRP A 114 -8.90 0.05 -9.47
N GLN A 115 -10.13 0.40 -9.09
CA GLN A 115 -11.12 -0.48 -8.50
C GLN A 115 -12.46 -0.33 -9.23
N SER A 116 -12.79 -1.28 -10.10
CA SER A 116 -14.08 -1.38 -10.81
C SER A 116 -15.12 -2.23 -10.07
N TYR A 117 -14.84 -2.61 -8.83
CA TYR A 117 -15.61 -3.58 -8.04
C TYR A 117 -15.90 -3.04 -6.63
N TYR A 118 -16.95 -3.56 -6.00
CA TYR A 118 -17.27 -3.29 -4.60
C TYR A 118 -16.53 -4.29 -3.72
N GLY A 119 -15.39 -3.89 -3.15
CA GLY A 119 -14.50 -4.79 -2.38
C GLY A 119 -15.20 -5.59 -1.27
N GLU A 120 -16.20 -5.00 -0.61
CA GLU A 120 -16.98 -5.59 0.47
C GLU A 120 -17.94 -6.71 0.02
N GLN A 121 -18.30 -6.73 -1.26
CA GLN A 121 -19.21 -7.71 -1.86
C GLN A 121 -18.51 -8.68 -2.82
N THR A 122 -17.25 -8.40 -3.18
CA THR A 122 -16.51 -9.16 -4.18
C THR A 122 -15.33 -9.93 -3.58
N MET A 123 -14.76 -9.47 -2.46
CA MET A 123 -13.49 -10.01 -1.95
C MET A 123 -13.54 -10.38 -0.47
N GLY A 124 -13.06 -11.58 -0.16
CA GLY A 124 -12.88 -12.04 1.20
C GLY A 124 -11.70 -11.35 1.89
N HIS A 125 -11.68 -11.36 3.23
CA HIS A 125 -10.63 -10.70 4.00
C HIS A 125 -9.21 -11.17 3.64
N VAL A 126 -9.06 -12.44 3.22
CA VAL A 126 -7.76 -12.99 2.79
C VAL A 126 -7.23 -12.28 1.56
N VAL A 127 -8.05 -12.11 0.51
CA VAL A 127 -7.61 -11.44 -0.72
C VAL A 127 -7.32 -9.96 -0.44
N GLN A 128 -8.14 -9.30 0.38
CA GLN A 128 -7.92 -7.90 0.72
C GLN A 128 -6.63 -7.68 1.53
N THR A 129 -6.35 -8.55 2.52
CA THR A 129 -5.19 -8.36 3.42
C THR A 129 -3.91 -9.01 2.94
N ALA A 130 -3.97 -10.23 2.41
CA ALA A 130 -2.79 -10.96 1.94
C ALA A 130 -2.44 -10.66 0.47
N GLY A 131 -3.41 -10.20 -0.33
CA GLY A 131 -3.21 -9.81 -1.71
C GLY A 131 -3.04 -8.30 -1.86
N LEU A 132 -4.15 -7.58 -1.80
CA LEU A 132 -4.22 -6.16 -2.12
C LEU A 132 -3.36 -5.29 -1.19
N ALA A 133 -3.44 -5.51 0.12
CA ALA A 133 -2.65 -4.73 1.07
C ALA A 133 -1.15 -4.93 0.85
N VAL A 134 -0.71 -6.18 0.64
CA VAL A 134 0.70 -6.50 0.35
C VAL A 134 1.16 -5.78 -0.92
N GLN A 135 0.35 -5.80 -1.99
CA GLN A 135 0.72 -5.12 -3.22
C GLN A 135 0.81 -3.60 -3.07
N ASN A 136 -0.02 -2.96 -2.24
CA ASN A 136 0.10 -1.53 -1.96
C ASN A 136 1.45 -1.15 -1.33
N PHE A 137 2.02 -2.01 -0.49
CA PHE A 137 3.35 -1.80 0.06
C PHE A 137 4.43 -2.02 -0.99
N VAL A 138 4.35 -3.17 -1.63
CA VAL A 138 5.43 -3.67 -2.45
C VAL A 138 5.54 -2.89 -3.76
N SER A 139 4.43 -2.51 -4.40
CA SER A 139 4.44 -1.68 -5.62
C SER A 139 4.99 -0.28 -5.35
N ALA A 140 4.67 0.30 -4.19
CA ALA A 140 5.27 1.56 -3.74
C ALA A 140 6.79 1.41 -3.50
N ALA A 141 7.23 0.29 -2.90
CA ALA A 141 8.65 0.01 -2.69
C ALA A 141 9.41 -0.15 -4.02
N VAL A 142 8.81 -0.79 -5.03
CA VAL A 142 9.37 -0.87 -6.39
C VAL A 142 9.54 0.53 -6.99
N GLY A 143 8.52 1.39 -6.89
CA GLY A 143 8.59 2.77 -7.36
C GLY A 143 9.72 3.56 -6.68
N MET A 144 9.86 3.43 -5.37
CA MET A 144 10.97 4.03 -4.61
C MET A 144 12.33 3.49 -5.03
N ALA A 145 12.45 2.17 -5.25
CA ALA A 145 13.68 1.53 -5.70
C ALA A 145 14.12 2.07 -7.07
N VAL A 146 13.19 2.18 -8.03
CA VAL A 146 13.45 2.77 -9.35
C VAL A 146 13.87 4.24 -9.25
N ALA A 147 13.22 5.04 -8.40
CA ALA A 147 13.60 6.43 -8.17
C ALA A 147 15.01 6.56 -7.59
N VAL A 148 15.37 5.71 -6.63
CA VAL A 148 16.71 5.67 -6.03
C VAL A 148 17.76 5.22 -7.04
N ALA A 149 17.46 4.21 -7.86
CA ALA A 149 18.33 3.79 -8.95
C ALA A 149 18.60 4.94 -9.92
N LEU A 150 17.57 5.70 -10.30
CA LEU A 150 17.73 6.87 -11.16
C LEU A 150 18.63 7.95 -10.52
N VAL A 151 18.40 8.27 -9.24
CA VAL A 151 19.25 9.22 -8.49
C VAL A 151 20.71 8.73 -8.44
N ARG A 152 20.95 7.45 -8.16
CA ARG A 152 22.30 6.85 -8.18
C ARG A 152 22.93 6.88 -9.57
N GLY A 153 22.14 6.71 -10.62
CA GLY A 153 22.58 6.79 -12.02
C GLY A 153 23.07 8.18 -12.40
N PHE A 154 22.46 9.25 -11.86
CA PHE A 154 22.95 10.61 -12.03
C PHE A 154 24.16 10.93 -11.13
N ALA A 155 24.18 10.43 -9.90
CA ALA A 155 25.23 10.74 -8.93
C ALA A 155 26.56 10.01 -9.17
N ARG A 156 26.53 8.78 -9.72
CA ARG A 156 27.73 7.97 -9.98
C ARG A 156 28.25 8.23 -11.38
N SER A 157 29.53 8.55 -11.51
CA SER A 157 30.21 8.64 -12.80
C SER A 157 31.00 7.36 -13.09
N ARG A 158 30.83 6.80 -14.30
CA ARG A 158 31.68 5.77 -14.94
C ARG A 158 31.74 4.36 -14.33
N THR A 159 30.91 3.99 -13.35
CA THR A 159 30.92 2.61 -12.79
C THR A 159 29.90 1.66 -13.44
N GLY A 160 28.80 2.18 -14.02
CA GLY A 160 27.76 1.37 -14.66
C GLY A 160 26.88 0.56 -13.70
N GLU A 161 27.05 0.72 -12.38
CA GLU A 161 26.38 -0.02 -11.32
C GLU A 161 25.40 0.87 -10.53
N LEU A 162 24.16 0.39 -10.38
CA LEU A 162 23.04 1.14 -9.78
C LEU A 162 22.68 0.68 -8.35
N GLY A 163 23.41 -0.29 -7.81
CA GLY A 163 23.08 -0.95 -6.55
C GLY A 163 22.37 -2.29 -6.78
N ASN A 164 21.58 -2.72 -5.82
CA ASN A 164 20.92 -4.03 -5.84
C ASN A 164 19.41 -3.84 -5.66
N PHE A 165 18.63 -4.28 -6.66
CA PHE A 165 17.17 -4.12 -6.65
C PHE A 165 16.52 -4.80 -5.44
N TRP A 166 16.93 -6.02 -5.09
CA TRP A 166 16.37 -6.76 -3.97
C TRP A 166 16.66 -6.09 -2.64
N CYS A 167 17.86 -5.54 -2.48
CA CYS A 167 18.25 -4.76 -1.31
C CYS A 167 17.40 -3.48 -1.19
N ASP A 168 17.23 -2.74 -2.29
CA ASP A 168 16.44 -1.51 -2.32
C ASP A 168 14.94 -1.78 -2.03
N LEU A 169 14.40 -2.87 -2.59
CA LEU A 169 13.02 -3.31 -2.36
C LEU A 169 12.76 -3.65 -0.89
N VAL A 170 13.63 -4.48 -0.29
CA VAL A 170 13.48 -4.93 1.10
C VAL A 170 13.67 -3.76 2.07
N ARG A 171 14.66 -2.88 1.84
CA ARG A 171 14.89 -1.70 2.69
C ARG A 171 13.75 -0.70 2.59
N GLY A 172 13.27 -0.42 1.38
CA GLY A 172 12.10 0.44 1.17
C GLY A 172 10.89 -0.07 1.91
N THR A 173 10.62 -1.37 1.81
CA THR A 173 9.48 -2.02 2.48
C THR A 173 9.63 -1.99 4.00
N LEU A 174 10.72 -2.54 4.55
CA LEU A 174 10.86 -2.77 5.99
C LEU A 174 11.25 -1.53 6.80
N ARG A 175 12.08 -0.64 6.25
CA ARG A 175 12.58 0.52 6.99
C ARG A 175 11.77 1.78 6.76
N ILE A 176 11.09 1.89 5.63
CA ILE A 176 10.33 3.11 5.29
C ILE A 176 8.84 2.84 5.37
N LEU A 177 8.32 1.93 4.55
CA LEU A 177 6.88 1.79 4.41
C LEU A 177 6.21 1.15 5.62
N VAL A 178 6.75 0.04 6.16
CA VAL A 178 6.17 -0.64 7.32
C VAL A 178 6.10 0.26 8.56
N PRO A 179 7.19 0.94 8.99
CA PRO A 179 7.13 1.81 10.16
C PRO A 179 6.21 3.01 9.94
N ALA A 180 6.25 3.60 8.73
CA ALA A 180 5.40 4.73 8.41
C ALA A 180 3.91 4.32 8.42
N ALA A 181 3.57 3.17 7.83
CA ALA A 181 2.21 2.66 7.80
C ALA A 181 1.69 2.28 9.19
N ALA A 182 2.55 1.74 10.07
CA ALA A 182 2.19 1.51 11.47
C ALA A 182 1.79 2.80 12.17
N VAL A 183 2.57 3.88 12.01
CA VAL A 183 2.22 5.20 12.56
C VAL A 183 0.91 5.72 11.97
N ALA A 184 0.72 5.61 10.65
CA ALA A 184 -0.50 6.07 9.99
C ALA A 184 -1.73 5.27 10.46
N ALA A 185 -1.61 3.95 10.60
CA ALA A 185 -2.69 3.09 11.07
C ALA A 185 -3.09 3.45 12.51
N VAL A 186 -2.13 3.71 13.42
CA VAL A 186 -2.43 4.15 14.79
C VAL A 186 -3.18 5.48 14.81
N VAL A 187 -2.74 6.45 13.99
CA VAL A 187 -3.44 7.74 13.86
C VAL A 187 -4.85 7.56 13.31
N LEU A 188 -5.03 6.73 12.28
CA LEU A 188 -6.34 6.44 11.69
C LEU A 188 -7.28 5.77 12.70
N VAL A 189 -6.79 4.79 13.47
CA VAL A 189 -7.56 4.13 14.54
C VAL A 189 -7.96 5.15 15.61
N ALA A 190 -7.05 6.05 16.00
CA ALA A 190 -7.38 7.14 16.93
C ALA A 190 -8.43 8.11 16.37
N CYS A 191 -8.48 8.28 15.04
CA CYS A 191 -9.51 9.05 14.34
C CYS A 191 -10.81 8.26 14.05
N GLY A 192 -10.92 7.01 14.52
CA GLY A 192 -12.14 6.19 14.40
C GLY A 192 -12.18 5.23 13.22
N ALA A 193 -11.05 4.98 12.54
CA ALA A 193 -10.99 3.97 11.48
C ALA A 193 -11.13 2.54 12.05
N ILE A 194 -11.83 1.69 11.30
CA ILE A 194 -12.10 0.30 11.68
C ILE A 194 -10.85 -0.56 11.43
N GLN A 195 -10.44 -1.31 12.45
CA GLN A 195 -9.35 -2.28 12.34
C GLN A 195 -9.72 -3.54 13.13
N ASN A 196 -10.52 -4.41 12.50
CA ASN A 196 -10.92 -5.68 13.11
C ASN A 196 -11.00 -6.79 12.07
N PHE A 197 -10.95 -8.04 12.54
CA PHE A 197 -11.20 -9.24 11.73
C PHE A 197 -12.54 -9.89 12.10
N SER A 198 -13.46 -9.11 12.68
CA SER A 198 -14.80 -9.62 13.00
C SER A 198 -15.60 -9.82 11.72
N GLY A 199 -16.35 -10.93 11.62
CA GLY A 199 -17.29 -11.15 10.53
C GLY A 199 -18.43 -10.13 10.52
N ILE A 200 -19.27 -10.21 9.49
CA ILE A 200 -20.45 -9.35 9.31
C ILE A 200 -21.29 -9.35 10.60
N HIS A 201 -21.45 -8.17 11.21
CA HIS A 201 -22.32 -8.01 12.37
C HIS A 201 -23.61 -7.32 11.94
N GLU A 202 -24.74 -7.92 12.29
CA GLU A 202 -26.03 -7.25 12.18
C GLU A 202 -26.19 -6.28 13.35
N VAL A 203 -26.34 -5.00 13.01
CA VAL A 203 -26.68 -3.96 13.97
C VAL A 203 -28.14 -3.61 13.76
N GLY A 204 -28.95 -3.74 14.81
CA GLY A 204 -30.35 -3.32 14.78
C GLY A 204 -30.46 -1.81 14.60
N GLN A 205 -31.29 -1.37 13.66
CA GLN A 205 -31.59 0.03 13.45
C GLN A 205 -32.71 0.50 14.39
N PHE A 206 -32.61 1.73 14.88
CA PHE A 206 -33.59 2.35 15.78
C PHE A 206 -35.02 2.43 15.17
N MET A 207 -35.15 2.40 13.84
CA MET A 207 -36.45 2.45 13.14
C MET A 207 -37.02 1.06 12.80
N GLY A 208 -36.38 -0.03 13.25
CA GLY A 208 -36.77 -1.39 12.90
C GLY A 208 -36.20 -1.80 11.54
N GLY A 209 -35.07 -2.50 11.57
CA GLY A 209 -34.36 -3.02 10.40
C GLY A 209 -33.02 -3.63 10.84
N THR A 210 -32.49 -4.57 10.07
CA THR A 210 -31.12 -5.08 10.26
C THR A 210 -30.18 -4.39 9.28
N GLN A 211 -29.14 -3.74 9.79
CA GLN A 211 -28.05 -3.21 8.97
C GLN A 211 -26.83 -4.09 9.16
N GLN A 212 -26.33 -4.67 8.08
CA GLN A 212 -25.11 -5.45 8.10
C GLN A 212 -23.90 -4.51 8.08
N TRP A 213 -23.13 -4.51 9.16
CA TRP A 213 -21.85 -3.82 9.24
C TRP A 213 -20.74 -4.81 8.94
N ASN A 214 -19.99 -4.56 7.87
CA ASN A 214 -18.87 -5.40 7.49
C ASN A 214 -17.63 -5.00 8.31
N GLY A 215 -17.08 -5.94 9.08
CA GLY A 215 -15.77 -5.75 9.71
C GLY A 215 -14.65 -5.77 8.68
N GLY A 216 -13.44 -5.35 9.06
CA GLY A 216 -12.32 -5.34 8.13
C GLY A 216 -11.09 -4.62 8.66
N ALA A 217 -9.93 -5.03 8.14
CA ALA A 217 -8.64 -4.43 8.44
C ALA A 217 -8.41 -3.12 7.63
N VAL A 218 -9.40 -2.23 7.68
CA VAL A 218 -9.47 -1.00 6.88
C VAL A 218 -8.34 -0.06 7.26
N ALA A 219 -8.08 0.16 8.55
CA ALA A 219 -7.00 1.06 8.97
C ALA A 219 -5.61 0.64 8.46
N SER A 220 -5.32 -0.66 8.37
CA SER A 220 -4.04 -1.15 7.81
C SER A 220 -3.97 -1.01 6.30
N GLN A 221 -5.08 -1.23 5.58
CA GLN A 221 -5.14 -1.01 4.14
C GLN A 221 -5.04 0.47 3.79
N GLU A 222 -5.74 1.33 4.54
CA GLU A 222 -5.68 2.79 4.40
C GLU A 222 -4.31 3.34 4.79
N GLY A 223 -3.66 2.82 5.84
CA GLY A 223 -2.29 3.22 6.19
C GLY A 223 -1.27 2.92 5.09
N ALA A 224 -1.49 1.85 4.33
CA ALA A 224 -0.68 1.45 3.18
C ALA A 224 -1.04 2.25 1.90
N CYS A 225 -2.32 2.34 1.57
CA CYS A 225 -2.86 2.95 0.36
C CYS A 225 -2.85 4.48 0.40
N ASN A 226 -3.25 5.11 1.51
CA ASN A 226 -3.36 6.56 1.64
C ASN A 226 -1.98 7.27 1.67
N ARG A 227 -0.90 6.53 1.96
CA ARG A 227 0.47 7.01 1.78
C ARG A 227 0.94 6.94 0.32
N ALA A 228 0.33 6.08 -0.50
CA ALA A 228 0.57 6.05 -1.94
C ALA A 228 -0.19 7.19 -2.66
N ARG A 229 -1.45 7.51 -2.29
CA ARG A 229 -2.19 8.75 -2.70
C ARG A 229 -3.40 9.06 -1.80
N PRO A 230 -3.73 10.35 -1.59
CA PRO A 230 -5.00 10.78 -0.99
C PRO A 230 -6.10 10.84 -2.06
N GLY A 231 -6.84 9.74 -2.25
CA GLY A 231 -7.90 9.68 -3.28
C GLY A 231 -9.09 8.78 -2.97
N VAL A 232 -8.99 7.87 -2.00
CA VAL A 232 -10.10 6.95 -1.65
C VAL A 232 -10.93 7.57 -0.53
N ARG A 233 -11.66 8.65 -0.84
CA ARG A 233 -12.63 9.26 0.09
C ARG A 233 -13.93 9.52 -0.63
N THR A 234 -14.82 8.54 -0.67
CA THR A 234 -16.24 8.85 -0.96
C THR A 234 -17.25 7.87 -0.36
N SER A 235 -16.89 6.63 -0.03
CA SER A 235 -17.90 5.62 0.36
C SER A 235 -18.02 5.36 1.87
N LEU A 236 -16.95 5.46 2.66
CA LEU A 236 -16.97 5.02 4.07
C LEU A 236 -17.39 6.10 5.10
N LEU A 237 -17.32 7.39 4.74
CA LEU A 237 -17.66 8.51 5.66
C LEU A 237 -19.05 9.12 5.42
N ALA A 238 -19.74 8.73 4.35
CA ALA A 238 -21.06 9.25 4.02
C ALA A 238 -22.13 9.02 5.13
N PRO A 239 -22.15 7.88 5.85
CA PRO A 239 -23.19 7.67 6.88
C PRO A 239 -23.00 8.55 8.12
N LEU A 240 -21.76 8.89 8.48
CA LEU A 240 -21.44 9.69 9.67
C LEU A 240 -21.65 11.20 9.46
N ALA A 241 -21.54 11.69 8.23
CA ALA A 241 -21.85 13.08 7.90
C ALA A 241 -23.37 13.34 7.87
N LEU A 242 -24.17 12.38 7.40
CA LEU A 242 -25.63 12.52 7.31
C LEU A 242 -26.30 12.49 8.70
N ALA A 243 -25.74 11.72 9.65
CA ALA A 243 -26.23 11.64 11.03
C ALA A 243 -25.96 12.93 11.86
N ARG A 244 -25.07 13.82 11.39
CA ARG A 244 -24.77 15.10 12.05
C ARG A 244 -25.49 16.31 11.46
N MET A 245 -26.18 16.15 10.33
CA MET A 245 -26.96 17.23 9.69
C MET A 245 -28.46 17.16 10.02
N THR A 246 -28.89 16.18 10.83
CA THR A 246 -30.29 15.99 11.26
C THR A 246 -30.48 16.06 12.78
N ALA A 247 -29.50 16.61 13.50
CA ALA A 247 -29.59 16.92 14.94
C ALA A 247 -29.34 18.40 15.20
#